data_AF-A0A967XS80-F1
#
_entry.id   AF-A0A967XS80-F1
#
_cell.length_a   1.000
_cell.length_b   1.000
_cell.length_c   1.000
_cell.angle_alpha   90.00
_cell.angle_beta   90.00
_cell.angle_gamma   90.00
#
_symmetry.space_group_name_H-M   'P 1'
#
loop_
_entity.id
_entity.type
_entity.pdbx_description
1 polymer ?
#
loop_
_entity_poly.entity_id
_entity_poly.type
_entity_poly.pdbx_seq_one_letter_code
_entity_poly.pdbx_strand_id
1 'polypeptide(L)'
;MNIFMVSIPHTGTNLLLNILKATGLPDWTLAEPQEGIHHGHVMDAYLAERFDCPIVSPLRHPHVTEISWRKRDKDTTEMCEGFRVLANLDPIVVPVDSPQRDKHLKDAGKKLKLELTSEWPVTNSIGNWALIWRDITPSQQVKELTDEIQPFIQRYY
;
A
#
# COMPACT_ATOMS: atom_id res chain seq x y z
N MET A 1 -0.11 7.20 19.93
CA MET A 1 -1.10 6.71 18.97
C MET A 1 -0.61 5.41 18.35
N ASN A 2 -1.50 4.47 18.10
CA ASN A 2 -1.18 3.21 17.42
C ASN A 2 -1.63 3.27 15.96
N ILE A 3 -0.81 2.75 15.05
CA ILE A 3 -1.15 2.56 13.64
C ILE A 3 -0.68 1.18 13.24
N PHE A 4 -1.51 0.43 12.50
CA PHE A 4 -1.08 -0.82 11.86
C PHE A 4 -0.86 -0.61 10.37
N MET A 5 0.39 -0.56 9.93
CA MET A 5 0.75 -0.47 8.52
C MET A 5 0.90 -1.87 7.92
N VAL A 6 -0.03 -2.25 7.05
CA VAL A 6 0.11 -3.48 6.26
C VAL A 6 0.59 -3.15 4.87
N SER A 7 1.26 -4.10 4.23
CA SER A 7 1.62 -3.96 2.82
C SER A 7 1.69 -5.29 2.08
N ILE A 8 1.43 -5.22 0.78
CA ILE A 8 1.80 -6.27 -0.16
C ILE A 8 3.22 -5.94 -0.65
N PRO A 9 4.15 -6.91 -0.72
CA PRO A 9 5.49 -6.64 -1.21
C PRO A 9 5.48 -5.91 -2.56
N HIS A 10 6.34 -4.89 -2.67
CA HIS A 10 6.50 -4.03 -3.85
C HIS A 10 5.37 -3.02 -4.13
N THR A 11 4.48 -2.74 -3.18
CA THR A 11 3.46 -1.67 -3.32
C THR A 11 3.84 -0.32 -2.73
N GLY A 12 5.09 -0.15 -2.29
CA GLY A 12 5.59 1.10 -1.68
C GLY A 12 5.69 1.07 -0.15
N THR A 13 5.91 -0.11 0.43
CA THR A 13 6.14 -0.32 1.87
C THR A 13 7.09 0.70 2.48
N ASN A 14 8.33 0.78 2.00
CA ASN A 14 9.33 1.68 2.59
C ASN A 14 8.98 3.16 2.43
N LEU A 15 8.28 3.53 1.34
CA LEU A 15 7.86 4.91 1.14
C LEU A 15 6.88 5.34 2.24
N LEU A 16 5.81 4.57 2.45
CA LEU A 16 4.81 4.92 3.45
C LEU A 16 5.35 4.77 4.88
N LEU A 17 6.16 3.74 5.16
CA LEU A 17 6.78 3.56 6.48
C LEU A 17 7.66 4.76 6.84
N ASN A 18 8.48 5.25 5.89
CA ASN A 18 9.32 6.43 6.12
C ASN A 18 8.50 7.70 6.35
N ILE A 19 7.39 7.88 5.62
CA ILE A 19 6.48 9.02 5.84
C ILE A 19 5.86 8.97 7.24
N LEU A 20 5.42 7.80 7.69
CA LEU A 20 4.87 7.64 9.04
C LEU A 20 5.94 7.87 10.11
N LYS A 21 7.16 7.34 9.93
CA LYS A 21 8.27 7.55 10.87
C LYS A 21 8.67 9.02 10.98
N ALA A 22 8.53 9.80 9.90
CA ALA A 22 8.81 11.22 9.90
C ALA A 22 7.89 12.03 10.85
N THR A 23 6.76 11.46 11.29
CA THR A 23 5.91 12.09 12.32
C THR A 23 6.44 11.92 13.74
N GLY A 24 7.59 11.27 13.92
CA GLY A 24 8.23 11.02 15.22
C GLY A 24 7.67 9.80 15.96
N LEU A 25 6.80 8.99 15.35
CA LEU A 25 6.33 7.76 15.96
C LEU A 25 7.41 6.67 15.87
N PRO A 26 7.67 5.91 16.96
CA PRO A 26 8.56 4.75 16.91
C PRO A 26 7.95 3.64 16.06
N ASP A 27 8.81 2.82 15.43
CA ASP A 27 8.40 1.67 14.63
C ASP A 27 8.72 0.35 15.33
N TRP A 28 7.75 -0.58 15.29
CA TRP A 28 7.81 -1.87 15.95
C TRP A 28 7.53 -2.99 14.95
N THR A 29 8.33 -4.05 15.04
CA THR A 29 8.06 -5.32 14.37
C THR A 29 7.27 -6.22 15.34
N LEU A 30 6.27 -6.93 14.80
CA LEU A 30 5.17 -7.66 15.46
C LEU A 30 5.55 -8.46 16.74
N ALA A 31 5.69 -7.77 17.87
CA ALA A 31 6.02 -8.39 19.16
C ALA A 31 4.91 -8.19 20.18
N GLU A 32 4.53 -6.94 20.49
CA GLU A 32 3.51 -6.60 21.50
C GLU A 32 2.84 -5.24 21.21
N PRO A 33 1.64 -4.97 21.76
CA PRO A 33 0.96 -3.67 21.63
C PRO A 33 1.80 -2.56 22.28
N GLN A 34 2.51 -1.80 21.47
CA GLN A 34 3.28 -0.65 21.91
C GLN A 34 2.80 0.61 21.21
N GLU A 35 3.00 1.77 21.82
CA GLU A 35 2.65 3.03 21.16
C GLU A 35 3.55 3.26 19.94
N GLY A 36 2.96 3.44 18.75
CA GLY A 36 3.72 3.72 17.53
C GLY A 36 3.16 3.06 16.27
N ILE A 37 4.05 2.84 15.30
CA ILE A 37 3.77 2.22 14.01
C ILE A 37 4.13 0.74 14.12
N HIS A 38 3.13 -0.12 14.01
CA HIS A 38 3.33 -1.55 13.82
C HIS A 38 3.26 -1.84 12.34
N HIS A 39 4.20 -2.60 11.79
CA HIS A 39 4.16 -2.91 10.37
C HIS A 39 4.38 -4.39 10.07
N GLY A 40 3.69 -4.88 9.03
CA GLY A 40 3.72 -6.27 8.61
C GLY A 40 3.23 -6.46 7.18
N HIS A 41 3.05 -7.71 6.79
CA HIS A 41 2.39 -8.04 5.54
C HIS A 41 0.87 -7.98 5.69
N VAL A 42 0.15 -7.88 4.57
CA VAL A 42 -1.32 -7.83 4.60
C VAL A 42 -1.96 -9.07 5.24
N MET A 43 -1.27 -10.21 5.19
CA MET A 43 -1.72 -11.42 5.89
C MET A 43 -1.67 -11.28 7.42
N ASP A 44 -0.93 -10.31 7.94
CA ASP A 44 -0.84 -10.01 9.37
C ASP A 44 -1.91 -9.01 9.84
N ALA A 45 -2.83 -8.59 8.95
CA ALA A 45 -3.83 -7.56 9.24
C ALA A 45 -4.75 -7.90 10.41
N TYR A 46 -4.95 -9.19 10.71
CA TYR A 46 -5.72 -9.65 11.87
C TYR A 46 -5.13 -9.15 13.20
N LEU A 47 -3.84 -8.78 13.24
CA LEU A 47 -3.20 -8.21 14.41
C LEU A 47 -3.64 -6.76 14.69
N ALA A 48 -4.16 -6.04 13.69
CA ALA A 48 -4.67 -4.68 13.90
C ALA A 48 -5.85 -4.66 14.89
N GLU A 49 -6.72 -5.68 14.86
CA GLU A 49 -7.81 -5.86 15.83
C GLU A 49 -7.27 -5.99 17.26
N ARG A 50 -6.17 -6.73 17.43
CA ARG A 50 -5.50 -6.89 18.73
C ARG A 50 -4.92 -5.57 19.26
N PHE A 51 -4.55 -4.66 18.37
CA PHE A 51 -3.94 -3.37 18.72
C PHE A 51 -4.95 -2.22 18.82
N ASP A 52 -6.24 -2.48 18.54
CA ASP A 52 -7.33 -1.49 18.49
C ASP A 52 -6.92 -0.21 17.74
N CYS A 53 -6.41 -0.38 16.52
CA CYS A 53 -5.82 0.71 15.78
C CYS A 53 -6.17 0.70 14.28
N PRO A 54 -6.14 1.87 13.61
CA PRO A 54 -6.46 1.95 12.20
C PRO A 54 -5.42 1.22 11.35
N ILE A 55 -5.90 0.54 10.31
CA ILE A 55 -5.07 -0.06 9.28
C ILE A 55 -4.75 0.98 8.21
N VAL A 56 -3.47 1.11 7.85
CA VAL A 56 -2.99 1.94 6.75
C VAL A 56 -2.22 1.06 5.79
N SER A 57 -2.38 1.27 4.48
CA SER A 57 -1.65 0.49 3.48
C SER A 57 -1.18 1.35 2.32
N PRO A 58 0.06 1.17 1.83
CA PRO A 58 0.43 1.68 0.54
C PRO A 58 -0.24 0.81 -0.54
N LEU A 59 -0.66 1.44 -1.63
CA LEU A 59 -1.25 0.75 -2.77
C LEU A 59 -0.51 1.11 -4.06
N ARG A 60 -0.15 0.08 -4.81
CA ARG A 60 0.34 0.17 -6.19
C ARG A 60 -0.57 -0.69 -7.05
N HIS A 61 -0.88 -0.24 -8.26
CA HIS A 61 -1.74 -1.00 -9.17
C HIS A 61 -1.21 -2.43 -9.37
N PRO A 62 -2.05 -3.49 -9.31
CA PRO A 62 -1.59 -4.88 -9.41
C PRO A 62 -0.68 -5.15 -10.63
N HIS A 63 -1.00 -4.56 -11.78
CA HIS A 63 -0.18 -4.66 -13.01
C HIS A 63 1.27 -4.19 -12.81
N VAL A 64 1.47 -3.07 -12.11
CA VAL A 64 2.81 -2.50 -11.87
C VAL A 64 3.56 -3.34 -10.83
N THR A 65 2.83 -3.81 -9.82
CA THR A 65 3.37 -4.70 -8.78
C THR A 65 3.88 -6.00 -9.40
N GLU A 66 3.12 -6.59 -10.34
CA GLU A 66 3.50 -7.80 -11.06
C GLU A 66 4.86 -7.68 -11.76
N ILE A 67 5.15 -6.55 -12.41
CA ILE A 67 6.46 -6.35 -13.06
C ILE A 67 7.59 -6.46 -12.04
N SER A 68 7.39 -5.91 -10.84
CA SER A 68 8.38 -6.01 -9.77
C SER A 68 8.54 -7.44 -9.25
N TRP A 69 7.47 -8.22 -9.22
CA TRP A 69 7.49 -9.63 -8.82
C TRP A 69 8.16 -10.52 -9.86
N ARG A 70 7.77 -10.40 -11.13
CA ARG A 70 8.34 -11.16 -12.25
C ARG A 70 9.85 -10.93 -12.41
N LYS A 71 10.32 -9.69 -12.23
CA LYS A 71 11.77 -9.37 -12.23
C LYS A 71 12.58 -10.11 -11.16
N ARG A 72 11.90 -10.77 -10.20
CA ARG A 72 12.49 -11.53 -9.10
C ARG A 72 12.13 -13.01 -9.16
N ASP A 73 11.59 -13.47 -10.30
CA ASP A 73 11.15 -14.86 -10.52
C ASP A 73 10.20 -15.39 -9.45
N LYS A 74 9.36 -14.51 -8.88
CA LYS A 74 8.33 -14.88 -7.90
C LYS A 74 7.01 -15.22 -8.58
N ASP A 75 6.37 -16.30 -8.10
CA ASP A 75 4.99 -16.62 -8.46
C ASP A 75 4.03 -15.54 -7.92
N THR A 76 3.01 -15.18 -8.69
CA THR A 76 2.09 -14.08 -8.35
C THR A 76 0.95 -14.47 -7.42
N THR A 77 0.83 -15.73 -7.00
CA THR A 77 -0.29 -16.20 -6.17
C THR A 77 -0.37 -15.45 -4.83
N GLU A 78 0.73 -15.36 -4.09
CA GLU A 78 0.78 -14.64 -2.80
C GLU A 78 0.46 -13.14 -2.97
N MET A 79 0.93 -12.53 -4.08
CA MET A 79 0.58 -11.15 -4.42
C MET A 79 -0.93 -10.99 -4.59
N CYS A 80 -1.55 -11.89 -5.36
CA CYS A 80 -2.97 -11.86 -5.67
C CYS A 80 -3.82 -12.05 -4.41
N GLU A 81 -3.49 -13.05 -3.59
CA GLU A 81 -4.16 -13.25 -2.30
C GLU A 81 -4.03 -12.02 -1.41
N GLY A 82 -2.85 -11.41 -1.36
CA GLY A 82 -2.65 -10.19 -0.59
C GLY A 82 -3.56 -9.03 -1.04
N PHE A 83 -3.76 -8.85 -2.34
CA PHE A 83 -4.68 -7.84 -2.86
C PHE A 83 -6.15 -8.15 -2.53
N ARG A 84 -6.56 -9.42 -2.58
CA ARG A 84 -7.92 -9.84 -2.16
C ARG A 84 -8.15 -9.54 -0.69
N VAL A 85 -7.19 -9.86 0.17
CA VAL A 85 -7.29 -9.54 1.60
C VAL A 85 -7.37 -8.03 1.76
N LEU A 86 -6.47 -7.26 1.14
CA LEU A 86 -6.46 -5.79 1.25
C LEU A 86 -7.79 -5.15 0.86
N ALA A 87 -8.43 -5.62 -0.22
CA ALA A 87 -9.71 -5.10 -0.69
C ALA A 87 -10.85 -5.30 0.32
N ASN A 88 -10.75 -6.28 1.22
CA ASN A 88 -11.74 -6.61 2.23
C ASN A 88 -11.46 -5.98 3.62
N LEU A 89 -10.27 -5.39 3.85
CA LEU A 89 -9.87 -4.84 5.15
C LEU A 89 -10.36 -3.40 5.43
N ASP A 90 -10.99 -2.74 4.45
CA ASP A 90 -11.30 -1.30 4.45
C ASP A 90 -10.18 -0.38 5.00
N PRO A 91 -8.93 -0.47 4.49
CA PRO A 91 -7.81 0.26 5.05
C PRO A 91 -7.80 1.74 4.64
N ILE A 92 -7.06 2.57 5.39
CA ILE A 92 -6.65 3.90 4.93
C ILE A 92 -5.56 3.70 3.87
N VAL A 93 -5.94 3.84 2.61
CA VAL A 93 -5.03 3.62 1.48
C VAL A 93 -4.28 4.88 1.08
N VAL A 94 -2.97 4.74 0.85
CA VAL A 94 -2.13 5.73 0.18
C VAL A 94 -1.65 5.16 -1.17
N PRO A 95 -2.26 5.56 -2.31
CA PRO A 95 -1.87 5.05 -3.62
C PRO A 95 -0.58 5.71 -4.10
N VAL A 96 0.53 4.95 -4.10
CA VAL A 96 1.89 5.49 -4.28
C VAL A 96 2.16 6.00 -5.69
N ASP A 97 1.51 5.40 -6.68
CA ASP A 97 1.63 5.75 -8.10
C ASP A 97 0.34 6.40 -8.61
N SER A 98 -0.42 7.10 -7.77
CA SER A 98 -1.55 7.90 -8.23
C SER A 98 -1.11 9.35 -8.44
N PRO A 99 -1.50 10.04 -9.53
CA PRO A 99 -1.33 11.49 -9.65
C PRO A 99 -1.95 12.26 -8.48
N GLN A 100 -2.93 11.66 -7.79
CA GLN A 100 -3.58 12.22 -6.61
C GLN A 100 -2.97 11.75 -5.28
N ARG A 101 -1.80 11.09 -5.28
CA ARG A 101 -1.17 10.53 -4.06
C ARG A 101 -1.13 11.55 -2.93
N ASP A 102 -0.69 12.78 -3.19
CA ASP A 102 -0.53 13.79 -2.13
C ASP A 102 -1.88 14.23 -1.53
N LYS A 103 -2.96 14.21 -2.32
CA LYS A 103 -4.31 14.41 -1.80
C LYS A 103 -4.71 13.25 -0.88
N HIS A 104 -4.52 12.01 -1.34
CA HIS A 104 -4.79 10.82 -0.51
C HIS A 104 -3.93 10.79 0.76
N LEU A 105 -2.68 11.24 0.69
CA LEU A 105 -1.77 11.32 1.84
C LEU A 105 -2.28 12.34 2.86
N LYS A 106 -2.71 13.53 2.41
CA LYS A 106 -3.34 14.53 3.28
C LYS A 106 -4.62 14.01 3.93
N ASP A 107 -5.46 13.30 3.17
CA ASP A 107 -6.71 12.74 3.70
C ASP A 107 -6.44 11.59 4.69
N ALA A 108 -5.41 10.77 4.44
CA ALA A 108 -4.91 9.78 5.40
C ALA A 108 -4.42 10.46 6.69
N GLY A 109 -3.65 11.55 6.57
CA GLY A 109 -3.19 12.34 7.71
C GLY A 109 -4.34 12.88 8.56
N LYS A 110 -5.41 13.41 7.93
CA LYS A 110 -6.61 13.84 8.66
C LYS A 110 -7.28 12.70 9.43
N LYS A 111 -7.45 11.53 8.80
CA LYS A 111 -8.04 10.35 9.46
C LYS A 111 -7.19 9.87 10.64
N LEU A 112 -5.87 9.91 10.48
CA LEU A 112 -4.89 9.49 11.49
C LEU A 112 -4.57 10.60 12.50
N LYS A 113 -5.09 11.82 12.32
CA LYS A 113 -4.71 13.01 13.12
C LYS A 113 -3.19 13.24 13.13
N LEU A 114 -2.55 13.02 11.98
CA LEU A 114 -1.12 13.24 11.73
C LEU A 114 -0.91 14.23 10.59
N GLU A 115 0.20 14.95 10.65
CA GLU A 115 0.70 15.68 9.49
C GLU A 115 1.53 14.73 8.63
N LEU A 116 0.95 14.27 7.52
CA LEU A 116 1.63 13.41 6.56
C LEU A 116 2.02 14.21 5.32
N THR A 117 3.32 14.27 5.05
CA THR A 117 3.90 14.91 3.87
C THR A 117 4.87 13.95 3.19
N SER A 118 5.08 14.15 1.90
CA SER A 118 6.06 13.38 1.12
C SER A 118 6.94 14.37 0.37
N GLU A 119 8.23 14.35 0.66
CA GLU A 119 9.23 15.09 -0.13
C GLU A 119 9.53 14.39 -1.46
N TRP A 120 9.20 13.10 -1.56
CA TRP A 120 9.35 12.34 -2.79
C TRP A 120 8.33 12.82 -3.81
N PRO A 121 8.73 13.20 -5.04
CA PRO A 121 7.75 13.45 -6.10
C PRO A 121 6.91 12.20 -6.34
N VAL A 122 5.67 12.36 -6.80
CA VAL A 122 4.91 11.23 -7.34
C VAL A 122 5.74 10.71 -8.51
N THR A 123 6.33 9.54 -8.39
CA THR A 123 7.01 8.90 -9.54
C THR A 123 5.97 8.33 -10.47
N ASN A 124 5.19 9.23 -11.08
CA ASN A 124 4.46 9.03 -12.31
C ASN A 124 4.95 10.08 -13.31
N SER A 125 5.61 9.63 -14.37
CA SER A 125 5.14 9.99 -15.72
C SER A 125 5.37 11.38 -16.30
N ILE A 126 6.55 12.01 -16.11
CA ILE A 126 7.06 13.00 -17.08
C ILE A 126 8.58 12.82 -17.28
N GLY A 127 8.97 11.68 -17.85
CA GLY A 127 10.35 11.42 -18.25
C GLY A 127 10.56 9.97 -18.65
N ASN A 128 10.53 9.70 -19.97
CA ASN A 128 10.95 8.52 -20.78
C ASN A 128 10.85 7.06 -20.25
N TRP A 129 10.47 6.78 -19.00
CA TRP A 129 10.52 5.46 -18.35
C TRP A 129 9.37 5.18 -17.37
N ALA A 130 8.31 5.99 -17.38
CA ALA A 130 7.21 5.82 -16.45
C ALA A 130 6.29 4.67 -16.85
N LEU A 131 6.28 3.62 -16.02
CA LEU A 131 5.36 2.50 -16.16
C LEU A 131 3.96 2.92 -15.73
N ILE A 132 3.14 3.35 -16.68
CA ILE A 132 1.71 3.54 -16.47
C ILE A 132 1.06 2.16 -16.51
N TRP A 133 0.22 1.84 -15.52
CA TRP A 133 -0.43 0.54 -15.40
C TRP A 133 -1.24 0.12 -16.65
N ARG A 134 -1.71 1.11 -17.42
CA ARG A 134 -2.47 0.94 -18.68
C ARG A 134 -1.60 0.41 -19.83
N ASP A 135 -0.30 0.67 -19.79
CA ASP A 135 0.65 0.26 -20.84
C ASP A 135 1.27 -1.13 -20.55
N ILE A 136 0.89 -1.73 -19.41
CA ILE A 136 1.43 -3.00 -18.95
C ILE A 136 0.49 -4.12 -19.40
N THR A 137 1.05 -5.16 -20.01
CA THR A 137 0.33 -6.42 -20.27
C THR A 137 0.52 -7.36 -19.09
N PRO A 138 -0.45 -7.48 -18.17
CA PRO A 138 -0.33 -8.36 -17.01
C PRO A 138 -0.49 -9.84 -17.40
N SER A 139 -0.26 -10.75 -16.47
CA SER A 139 -0.66 -12.16 -16.63
C SER A 139 -2.17 -12.28 -16.62
N GLN A 140 -2.67 -13.41 -17.12
CA GLN A 140 -4.10 -13.74 -17.01
C GLN A 140 -4.57 -13.74 -15.55
N GLN A 141 -3.77 -14.30 -14.62
CA GLN A 141 -4.09 -14.33 -13.19
C GLN A 141 -4.23 -12.91 -12.60
N VAL A 142 -3.32 -12.00 -12.92
CA VAL A 142 -3.34 -10.62 -12.40
C VAL A 142 -4.46 -9.80 -13.05
N LYS A 143 -4.81 -10.11 -14.30
CA LYS A 143 -5.98 -9.52 -14.97
C LYS A 143 -7.29 -9.93 -14.26
N GLU A 144 -7.48 -11.23 -14.03
CA GLU A 144 -8.63 -11.77 -13.31
C GLU A 144 -8.75 -11.19 -11.90
N LEU A 145 -7.63 -11.10 -11.18
CA LEU A 145 -7.58 -10.41 -9.88
C LEU A 145 -8.05 -8.96 -9.99
N THR A 146 -7.55 -8.20 -10.98
CA THR A 146 -7.88 -6.78 -11.11
C THR A 146 -9.37 -6.60 -11.40
N ASP A 147 -9.95 -7.45 -12.25
CA ASP A 147 -11.39 -7.47 -12.51
C ASP A 147 -12.20 -7.79 -11.25
N GLU A 148 -11.75 -8.76 -10.44
CA GLU A 148 -12.36 -9.14 -9.15
C GLU A 148 -12.37 -7.98 -8.15
N ILE A 149 -11.24 -7.29 -7.98
CA ILE A 149 -11.08 -6.20 -7.00
C ILE A 149 -11.34 -4.80 -7.59
N GLN A 150 -11.90 -4.72 -8.81
CA GLN A 150 -12.10 -3.46 -9.52
C GLN A 150 -12.86 -2.41 -8.69
N PRO A 151 -13.93 -2.76 -7.92
CA PRO A 151 -14.61 -1.78 -7.06
C PRO A 151 -13.71 -1.13 -6.00
N PHE A 152 -12.68 -1.85 -5.53
CA PHE A 152 -11.68 -1.32 -4.61
C PHE A 152 -10.67 -0.42 -5.35
N ILE A 153 -10.07 -0.91 -6.43
CA ILE A 153 -8.96 -0.23 -7.13
C ILE A 153 -9.40 1.07 -7.81
N GLN A 154 -10.60 1.13 -8.41
CA GLN A 154 -11.11 2.31 -9.12
C GLN A 154 -11.27 3.56 -8.22
N ARG A 155 -11.23 3.41 -6.90
CA ARG A 155 -11.23 4.54 -5.96
C ARG A 155 -9.93 5.35 -6.01
N TYR A 156 -8.88 4.80 -6.61
CA TYR A 156 -7.52 5.33 -6.55
C TYR A 156 -6.85 5.53 -7.93
N TYR A 157 -7.34 4.88 -8.99
CA TYR A 157 -6.75 4.81 -10.33
C TYR A 157 -7.73 5.00 -11.48
#